data_AF-A0A2N1J4M9-F1
#
_entry.id   AF-A0A2N1J4M9-F1
#
_cell.length_a   1.000
_cell.length_b   1.000
_cell.length_c   1.000
_cell.angle_alpha   90.00
_cell.angle_beta   90.00
_cell.angle_gamma   90.00
#
_symmetry.space_group_name_H-M   'P 1'
#
loop_
_entity.id
_entity.type
_entity.pdbx_description
1 polymer ?
#
loop_
_entity_poly.entity_id
_entity_poly.type
_entity_poly.pdbx_seq_one_letter_code
_entity_poly.pdbx_strand_id
1 'polypeptide(L)' 'MEFIPHTQAELKNMEIKENEIYTIQYIERDYYNAEDRVELAKGKAIISENEIVFIISDAYGMDKFIKEVRVIK' A
#
# COMPACT_ATOMS: atom_id res chain seq x y z
N MET A 1 -8.95 13.66 7.31
CA MET A 1 -9.36 12.27 7.58
C MET A 1 -8.19 11.57 8.22
N GLU A 2 -8.36 10.92 9.37
CA GLU A 2 -7.30 10.10 9.95
C GLU A 2 -7.17 8.82 9.12
N PHE A 3 -6.06 8.65 8.42
CA PHE A 3 -5.72 7.40 7.76
C PHE A 3 -5.19 6.42 8.82
N ILE A 4 -5.80 5.24 8.87
CA ILE A 4 -5.37 4.16 9.77
C ILE A 4 -4.94 3.00 8.86
N PRO A 5 -3.62 2.72 8.73
CA PRO A 5 -3.14 1.58 7.98
C PRO A 5 -3.46 0.28 8.72
N HIS A 6 -3.56 -0.82 7.98
CA HIS A 6 -3.59 -2.14 8.58
C HIS A 6 -2.26 -2.48 9.23
N THR A 7 -2.34 -3.15 10.35
CA THR A 7 -1.19 -3.81 10.95
C THR A 7 -0.78 -5.04 10.12
N GLN A 8 0.47 -5.45 10.24
CA GLN A 8 0.97 -6.68 9.60
C GLN A 8 0.18 -7.93 10.03
N ALA A 9 -0.31 -7.97 11.27
CA ALA A 9 -1.15 -9.07 11.76
C ALA A 9 -2.51 -9.11 11.05
N GLU A 10 -3.14 -7.95 10.84
CA GLU A 10 -4.39 -7.85 10.08
C GLU A 10 -4.19 -8.27 8.63
N LEU A 11 -3.14 -7.79 7.96
CA LEU A 11 -2.83 -8.16 6.58
C LEU A 11 -2.61 -9.68 6.43
N LYS A 12 -1.97 -10.34 7.40
CA LYS A 12 -1.81 -11.80 7.42
C LYS A 12 -3.14 -12.54 7.56
N ASN A 13 -4.05 -12.01 8.38
CA ASN A 13 -5.40 -12.57 8.55
C ASN A 13 -6.31 -12.35 7.33
N MET A 14 -5.92 -11.49 6.39
CA MET A 14 -6.66 -11.22 5.15
C MET A 14 -6.33 -12.21 4.02
N GLU A 15 -5.49 -13.22 4.28
CA GLU A 15 -5.07 -14.24 3.30
C GLU A 15 -4.48 -13.64 2.01
N ILE A 16 -3.71 -12.56 2.17
CA ILE A 16 -3.02 -11.89 1.05
C ILE A 16 -2.00 -12.84 0.45
N LYS A 17 -2.04 -12.97 -0.87
CA LYS A 17 -1.19 -13.87 -1.63
C LYS A 17 -0.08 -13.10 -2.31
N GLU A 18 1.09 -13.72 -2.36
CA GLU A 18 2.24 -13.16 -3.08
C GLU A 18 1.92 -13.00 -4.57
N ASN A 19 2.36 -11.89 -5.15
CA ASN A 19 2.18 -11.51 -6.55
C ASN A 19 0.74 -11.20 -7.01
N GLU A 20 -0.25 -11.25 -6.12
CA GLU A 20 -1.63 -10.82 -6.41
C GLU A 20 -1.78 -9.29 -6.32
N ILE A 21 -2.79 -8.75 -7.02
CA ILE A 21 -3.08 -7.31 -7.07
C ILE A 21 -4.26 -7.00 -6.16
N TYR A 22 -4.08 -6.01 -5.29
CA TYR A 22 -5.11 -5.54 -4.35
C TYR A 22 -5.33 -4.05 -4.49
N THR A 23 -6.56 -3.60 -4.25
CA THR A 23 -6.85 -2.18 -4.09
C THR A 23 -6.40 -1.74 -2.69
N ILE A 24 -5.53 -0.74 -2.61
CA ILE A 24 -5.00 -0.22 -1.36
C ILE A 24 -5.21 1.28 -1.25
N GLN A 25 -5.46 1.74 -0.03
CA GLN A 25 -5.30 3.12 0.39
C GLN A 25 -3.94 3.30 1.05
N TYR A 26 -3.30 4.42 0.78
CA TYR A 26 -2.01 4.77 1.37
C TYR A 26 -1.86 6.29 1.46
N ILE A 27 -0.89 6.75 2.25
CA ILE A 27 -0.49 8.16 2.27
C ILE A 27 0.53 8.39 1.15
N GLU A 28 0.13 9.18 0.16
CA GLU A 28 1.05 9.76 -0.81
C GLU A 28 1.49 11.13 -0.27
N ARG A 29 2.81 11.31 -0.20
CA ARG A 29 3.40 12.58 0.21
C ARG A 29 3.71 13.40 -1.04
N ASP A 30 2.96 14.48 -1.22
CA ASP A 30 3.26 15.46 -2.25
C ASP A 30 4.45 16.31 -1.79
N TYR A 31 5.65 15.93 -2.23
CA TYR A 31 6.89 16.64 -1.90
C TYR A 31 6.94 18.06 -2.46
N TYR A 32 6.17 18.37 -3.49
CA TYR A 32 6.14 19.70 -4.09
C TYR A 32 5.28 20.65 -3.26
N ASN A 33 4.11 20.18 -2.82
CA ASN A 33 3.18 20.98 -2.02
C ASN A 33 3.35 20.80 -0.51
N ALA A 34 4.23 19.90 -0.07
CA ALA A 34 4.41 19.49 1.33
C ALA A 34 3.09 19.04 2.01
N GLU A 35 2.20 18.42 1.23
CA GLU A 35 0.91 17.92 1.69
C GLU A 35 0.89 16.39 1.65
N ASP A 36 0.32 15.79 2.69
CA ASP A 36 0.02 14.37 2.72
C ASP A 36 -1.42 14.15 2.25
N ARG A 37 -1.62 13.22 1.31
CA ARG A 37 -2.93 12.88 0.75
C ARG A 37 -3.18 11.39 0.84
N VAL A 38 -4.41 11.01 1.18
CA VAL A 38 -4.83 9.62 1.13
C VAL A 38 -5.20 9.29 -0.31
N GLU A 39 -4.46 8.39 -0.92
CA GLU A 39 -4.65 7.97 -2.31
C GLU A 39 -5.07 6.50 -2.41
N LEU A 40 -5.71 6.16 -3.53
CA LEU A 40 -6.12 4.80 -3.88
C LEU A 40 -5.28 4.30 -5.04
N ALA A 41 -4.71 3.10 -4.90
CA ALA A 41 -3.94 2.48 -5.98
C ALA A 41 -4.15 0.96 -6.02
N LYS A 42 -3.83 0.37 -7.17
CA LYS A 42 -3.69 -1.07 -7.32
C LYS A 42 -2.24 -1.44 -7.00
N GLY A 43 -2.04 -2.14 -5.89
CA GLY A 43 -0.73 -2.59 -5.44
C GLY A 43 -0.56 -4.09 -5.60
N LYS A 44 0.57 -4.52 -6.13
CA LYS A 44 0.99 -5.92 -6.13
C LYS A 44 1.56 -6.28 -4.77
N ALA A 45 1.01 -7.31 -4.12
CA ALA A 45 1.50 -7.78 -2.83
C ALA A 45 2.83 -8.53 -2.99
N ILE A 46 3.80 -8.17 -2.18
CA ILE A 46 5.09 -8.84 -2.02
C ILE A 46 5.19 -9.29 -0.57
N ILE A 47 5.50 -10.57 -0.37
CA ILE A 47 5.66 -11.17 0.95
C ILE A 47 7.15 -11.48 1.11
N SER A 48 7.82 -10.78 2.03
CA SER A 48 9.26 -10.95 2.26
C SER A 48 9.51 -11.12 3.75
N GLU A 49 10.21 -12.20 4.14
CA GLU A 49 10.69 -12.44 5.50
C GLU A 49 9.67 -12.14 6.63
N ASN A 50 8.38 -12.42 6.36
CA ASN A 50 7.25 -12.22 7.28
C ASN A 50 6.63 -10.81 7.32
N GLU A 51 7.00 -9.91 6.41
CA GLU A 51 6.33 -8.64 6.12
C GLU A 51 5.55 -8.72 4.80
N ILE A 52 4.39 -8.07 4.77
CA ILE A 52 3.58 -7.85 3.57
C ILE A 52 3.77 -6.37 3.17
N VAL A 53 4.26 -6.18 1.96
CA VAL A 53 4.51 -4.87 1.34
C VAL A 53 3.80 -4.83 0.00
N PHE A 54 3.38 -3.65 -0.44
CA PHE A 54 2.73 -3.49 -1.74
C PHE A 54 3.60 -2.66 -2.67
N ILE A 55 3.73 -3.11 -3.91
CA ILE A 55 4.34 -2.33 -4.98
C ILE A 55 3.22 -1.67 -5.79
N ILE A 56 3.24 -0.35 -5.85
CA ILE A 56 2.40 0.41 -6.78
C ILE A 56 3.29 1.00 -7.87
N SER A 57 2.81 1.02 -9.10
CA SER A 57 3.47 1.78 -10.17
C SER A 57 2.77 3.13 -10.29
N ASP A 58 3.51 4.22 -10.16
CA ASP A 58 2.96 5.56 -10.31
C ASP A 58 2.74 5.95 -11.78
N ALA A 59 2.18 7.14 -12.02
CA ALA A 59 1.90 7.64 -13.37
C ALA A 59 3.17 7.84 -14.24
N TYR A 60 4.35 7.86 -13.63
CA TYR A 60 5.64 7.98 -14.30
C TYR A 60 6.30 6.61 -14.54
N GLY A 61 5.62 5.52 -14.18
CA GLY A 61 6.13 4.16 -14.31
C GLY A 61 7.16 3.79 -13.26
N MET A 62 7.26 4.55 -12.17
CA MET A 62 8.15 4.22 -11.06
C MET A 62 7.44 3.33 -10.05
N ASP A 63 8.13 2.27 -9.64
CA ASP A 63 7.64 1.38 -8.59
C ASP A 63 7.92 1.97 -7.21
N LYS A 64 6.85 2.14 -6.43
CA LYS A 64 6.90 2.58 -5.04
C LYS A 64 6.54 1.42 -4.12
N PHE A 65 7.33 1.25 -3.07
CA PHE A 65 7.11 0.26 -2.02
C PHE A 65 6.33 0.90 -0.89
N ILE A 66 5.11 0.42 -0.67
CA ILE A 66 4.20 0.94 0.34
C ILE A 66 4.03 -0.10 1.44
N LYS A 67 4.51 0.25 2.65
CA LYS A 67 4.37 -0.58 3.86
C LYS A 67 3.10 -0.24 4.64
N GLU A 68 2.78 1.04 4.74
CA GLU A 68 1.61 1.54 5.46
C GLU A 68 0.42 1.62 4.50
N VAL A 69 -0.35 0.54 4.44
CA VAL A 69 -1.50 0.43 3.56
C VAL A 69 -2.76 0.05 4.31
N ARG A 70 -3.91 0.43 3.78
CA ARG A 70 -5.20 -0.14 4.12
C ARG A 70 -5.77 -0.81 2.87
N VAL A 71 -6.02 -2.11 2.94
CA VAL A 71 -6.54 -2.88 1.80
C VAL A 71 -8.05 -2.70 1.75
N ILE A 72 -8.55 -2.30 0.58
CA ILE A 72 -9.99 -2.10 0.34
C ILE A 72 -10.53 -3.37 -0.32
N LYS A 73 -11.53 -3.98 0.31
CA LYS A 73 -12.25 -5.15 -0.22
C LYS A 73 -13.33 -4.74 -1.21
#